data_AF-A0A2C6DL55-F1
#
_entry.id   AF-A0A2C6DL55-F1
#
_cell.length_a   1.000
_cell.length_b   1.000
_cell.length_c   1.000
_cell.angle_alpha   90.00
_cell.angle_beta   90.00
_cell.angle_gamma   90.00
#
_symmetry.space_group_name_H-M   'P 1'
#
loop_
_entity.id
_entity.type
_entity.pdbx_description
1 polymer ?
#
loop_
_entity_poly.entity_id
_entity_poly.type
_entity_poly.pdbx_seq_one_letter_code
_entity_poly.pdbx_strand_id
1 'polypeptide(L)'
;MLNKLMINSYCRANIIGYKIKNFLKKEDGVTAVEYAIVVAGIAAVVLVVFGTDGPVDTMLTGVFTTLQTKITALMGGGSGS
;
A
#
# COMPACT_ATOMS: atom_id res chain seq x y z
N MET A 1 -6.66 -43.53 -37.36
CA MET A 1 -6.82 -42.10 -36.96
C MET A 1 -7.33 -41.91 -35.53
N LEU A 2 -8.21 -42.79 -35.03
CA LEU A 2 -8.85 -42.65 -33.71
C LEU A 2 -7.88 -42.73 -32.51
N ASN A 3 -6.92 -43.65 -32.51
CA ASN A 3 -5.96 -43.83 -31.41
C ASN A 3 -5.10 -42.57 -31.16
N LYS A 4 -4.72 -41.87 -32.23
CA LYS A 4 -3.90 -40.64 -32.15
C LYS A 4 -4.68 -39.47 -31.53
N LEU A 5 -5.99 -39.40 -31.78
CA LEU A 5 -6.87 -38.39 -31.15
C LEU A 5 -7.06 -38.68 -29.67
N MET A 6 -7.37 -39.93 -29.32
CA MET A 6 -7.58 -40.35 -27.93
C MET A 6 -6.35 -40.05 -27.09
N ILE A 7 -5.17 -40.47 -27.54
CA ILE A 7 -3.90 -40.23 -26.84
C ILE A 7 -3.62 -38.74 -26.66
N ASN A 8 -3.85 -37.90 -27.68
CA ASN A 8 -3.58 -36.46 -27.58
C ASN A 8 -4.55 -35.75 -26.61
N SER A 9 -5.80 -36.19 -26.55
CA SER A 9 -6.80 -35.71 -25.57
C SER A 9 -6.45 -36.14 -24.14
N TYR A 10 -6.06 -37.40 -23.93
CA TYR A 10 -5.63 -37.89 -22.61
C TYR A 10 -4.36 -37.22 -22.13
N CYS A 11 -3.40 -36.96 -23.03
CA CYS A 11 -2.18 -36.24 -22.70
C CYS A 11 -2.48 -34.80 -22.27
N ARG A 12 -3.35 -34.09 -23.00
CA ARG A 12 -3.79 -32.74 -22.65
C ARG A 12 -4.53 -32.69 -21.31
N ALA A 13 -5.44 -33.63 -21.05
CA ALA A 13 -6.17 -33.69 -19.79
C ALA A 13 -5.25 -33.90 -18.58
N ASN A 14 -4.26 -34.80 -18.70
CA ASN A 14 -3.27 -35.03 -17.64
C ASN A 14 -2.35 -33.83 -17.43
N ILE A 15 -1.91 -33.16 -18.50
CA ILE A 15 -1.08 -31.95 -18.42
C ILE A 15 -1.86 -30.80 -17.75
N ILE A 16 -3.14 -30.61 -18.09
CA ILE A 16 -4.00 -29.58 -17.49
C ILE A 16 -4.21 -29.87 -16.00
N GLY A 17 -4.51 -31.13 -15.64
CA GLY A 17 -4.66 -31.54 -14.24
C GLY A 17 -3.38 -31.34 -13.41
N TYR A 18 -2.22 -31.67 -13.98
CA TYR A 18 -0.93 -31.41 -13.34
C TYR A 18 -0.66 -29.91 -13.19
N LYS A 19 -0.95 -29.10 -14.23
CA LYS A 19 -0.79 -27.64 -14.17
C LYS A 19 -1.71 -26.98 -13.14
N ILE A 20 -2.95 -27.43 -12.99
CA ILE A 20 -3.88 -26.90 -11.98
C ILE A 20 -3.41 -27.28 -10.57
N LYS A 21 -3.00 -28.54 -10.35
CA LYS A 21 -2.42 -28.96 -9.06
C LYS A 21 -1.16 -28.18 -8.72
N ASN A 22 -0.30 -27.94 -9.71
CA ASN A 22 0.88 -27.13 -9.51
C ASN A 22 0.50 -25.67 -9.26
N PHE A 23 -0.49 -25.11 -9.96
CA PHE A 23 -0.98 -23.73 -9.74
C PHE A 23 -1.60 -23.54 -8.35
N LEU A 24 -2.36 -24.52 -7.85
CA LEU A 24 -2.90 -24.52 -6.49
C LEU A 24 -1.81 -24.68 -5.43
N LYS A 25 -0.70 -25.35 -5.77
CA LYS A 25 0.48 -25.53 -4.91
C LYS A 25 1.53 -24.42 -5.10
N LYS A 26 1.36 -23.58 -6.12
CA LYS A 26 2.25 -22.45 -6.39
C LYS A 26 1.86 -21.34 -5.42
N GLU A 27 2.61 -21.26 -4.34
CA GLU A 27 2.60 -20.17 -3.36
C GLU A 27 3.25 -18.88 -3.89
N ASP A 28 3.60 -18.83 -5.19
CA ASP A 28 4.04 -17.61 -5.89
C ASP A 28 3.02 -16.46 -5.76
N GLY A 29 1.76 -16.79 -5.45
CA GLY A 29 0.78 -15.86 -4.93
C GLY A 29 0.84 -15.87 -3.41
N VAL A 30 1.73 -15.07 -2.83
CA VAL A 30 1.50 -14.55 -1.48
C VAL A 30 0.02 -14.15 -1.41
N THR A 31 -0.71 -14.72 -0.46
CA THR A 31 -2.16 -14.68 -0.58
C THR A 31 -2.61 -13.21 -0.62
N ALA A 32 -3.39 -12.82 -1.64
CA ALA A 32 -3.85 -11.44 -1.77
C ALA A 32 -4.56 -10.93 -0.50
N VAL A 33 -5.07 -11.86 0.31
CA VAL A 33 -5.70 -11.63 1.61
C VAL A 33 -4.69 -11.21 2.69
N GLU A 34 -3.50 -11.82 2.75
CA GLU A 34 -2.46 -11.45 3.73
C GLU A 34 -1.92 -10.04 3.48
N TYR A 35 -1.61 -9.71 2.22
CA TYR A 35 -1.19 -8.35 1.92
C TYR A 35 -2.33 -7.33 2.05
N ALA A 36 -3.59 -7.72 1.83
CA ALA A 36 -4.72 -6.81 2.03
C ALA A 36 -4.86 -6.37 3.49
N ILE A 37 -4.71 -7.28 4.45
CA ILE A 37 -4.78 -6.90 5.88
C ILE A 37 -3.56 -6.09 6.32
N VAL A 38 -2.37 -6.38 5.78
CA VAL A 38 -1.16 -5.57 6.04
C VAL A 38 -1.34 -4.14 5.53
N VAL A 39 -1.83 -3.97 4.30
CA VAL A 39 -2.10 -2.64 3.72
C VAL A 39 -3.17 -1.90 4.52
N ALA A 40 -4.23 -2.57 4.98
CA ALA A 40 -5.25 -1.97 5.83
C ALA A 40 -4.66 -1.48 7.17
N GLY A 41 -3.79 -2.28 7.81
CA GLY A 41 -3.10 -1.89 9.03
C GLY A 41 -2.19 -0.68 8.83
N ILE A 42 -1.40 -0.65 7.75
CA ILE A 42 -0.55 0.49 7.40
C ILE A 42 -1.40 1.74 7.14
N ALA A 43 -2.49 1.62 6.38
CA ALA A 43 -3.39 2.74 6.10
C ALA A 43 -3.97 3.35 7.39
N ALA A 44 -4.33 2.51 8.37
CA ALA A 44 -4.79 2.98 9.67
C ALA A 44 -3.71 3.76 10.43
N VAL A 45 -2.47 3.26 10.45
CA VAL A 45 -1.34 3.96 11.08
C VAL A 45 -1.06 5.30 10.38
N VAL A 46 -1.08 5.31 9.05
CA VAL A 46 -0.89 6.55 8.27
C VAL A 46 -1.99 7.55 8.58
N LEU A 47 -3.25 7.13 8.67
CA LEU A 47 -4.36 8.01 9.06
C LEU A 47 -4.20 8.59 10.47
N VAL A 48 -3.70 7.82 11.44
CA VAL A 48 -3.47 8.33 12.79
C VAL A 48 -2.33 9.34 12.84
N VAL A 49 -1.25 9.10 12.09
CA VAL A 49 -0.05 9.96 12.12
C VAL A 49 -0.23 11.23 11.27
N PHE A 50 -0.85 11.09 10.09
CA PHE A 50 -0.97 12.15 9.08
C PHE A 50 -2.40 12.65 8.87
N GLY A 51 -3.38 12.11 9.61
CA GLY A 51 -4.74 12.63 9.58
C GLY A 51 -4.84 14.04 10.17
N THR A 52 -6.02 14.64 10.00
CA THR A 52 -6.37 15.92 10.62
C THR A 52 -6.16 15.85 12.13
N ASP A 53 -5.53 16.87 12.71
CA ASP A 53 -5.13 16.91 14.12
C ASP A 53 -4.13 15.82 14.55
N GLY A 54 -3.52 15.14 13.59
CA GLY A 54 -2.44 14.18 13.83
C GLY A 54 -1.18 14.84 14.37
N PRO A 55 -0.24 14.06 14.91
CA PRO A 55 1.02 14.58 15.44
C PRO A 55 1.84 15.35 14.39
N VAL A 56 1.81 14.91 13.13
CA VAL A 56 2.52 15.59 12.04
C VAL A 56 1.86 16.93 11.72
N ASP A 57 0.53 16.98 11.65
CA ASP A 57 -0.22 18.20 11.38
C ASP A 57 -0.01 19.23 12.50
N THR A 58 -0.10 18.80 13.76
CA THR A 58 0.15 19.65 14.94
C THR A 58 1.58 20.21 14.91
N MET A 59 2.57 19.37 14.61
CA MET A 59 3.97 19.79 14.54
C MET A 59 4.18 20.82 13.42
N LEU A 60 3.69 20.56 12.21
CA LEU A 60 3.83 21.47 11.08
C LEU A 60 3.15 22.81 11.37
N THR A 61 1.92 22.79 11.88
CA THR A 61 1.19 23.99 12.26
C THR A 61 1.93 24.79 13.33
N GLY A 62 2.51 24.13 14.35
CA GLY A 62 3.31 24.78 15.38
C GLY A 62 4.58 25.45 14.82
N VAL A 63 5.28 24.77 13.91
CA VAL A 63 6.46 25.32 13.22
C VAL A 63 6.08 26.53 12.39
N PHE A 64 5.05 26.44 11.55
CA PHE A 64 4.61 27.56 10.71
C PHE A 64 4.10 28.74 11.53
N THR A 65 3.35 28.49 12.62
CA THR A 65 2.89 29.54 13.54
C THR A 65 4.06 30.26 14.20
N THR A 66 5.08 29.50 14.62
CA THR A 66 6.30 30.07 15.21
C THR A 66 7.06 30.91 14.20
N LEU A 67 7.22 30.42 12.98
CA LEU A 67 7.86 31.15 11.89
C LEU A 67 7.09 32.43 11.54
N GLN A 68 5.77 32.35 11.41
CA GLN A 68 4.90 33.50 11.17
C GLN A 68 5.05 34.53 12.29
N THR A 69 5.02 34.11 13.55
CA THR A 69 5.18 35.01 14.70
C THR A 69 6.52 35.73 14.67
N LYS A 70 7.61 35.00 14.37
CA LYS A 70 8.94 35.60 14.24
C LYS A 70 9.02 36.58 13.07
N ILE A 71 8.49 36.22 11.91
CA ILE A 71 8.49 37.09 10.73
C ILE A 71 7.67 38.35 11.00
N THR A 72 6.45 38.23 11.54
CA THR A 72 5.62 39.37 11.92
C THR A 72 6.31 40.26 12.96
N ALA A 73 6.98 39.68 13.95
CA ALA A 73 7.75 40.44 14.93
C ALA A 73 8.93 41.18 14.30
N LEU A 74 9.62 40.60 13.32
CA LEU A 74 10.68 41.27 12.58
C LEU A 74 10.14 42.36 11.65
N MET A 75 8.99 42.14 11.02
CA MET A 75 8.33 43.12 10.14
C MET A 75 7.69 44.28 10.92
N GLY A 76 7.09 44.00 12.08
CA GLY A 76 6.47 44.99 12.96
C GLY A 76 7.46 45.65 13.93
N GLY A 77 8.58 44.99 14.22
CA GLY A 77 9.71 45.52 14.99
C GLY A 77 10.57 46.54 14.22
N GLY A 78 10.17 46.87 12.99
CA GLY A 78 10.66 48.02 12.24
C GLY A 78 9.93 49.33 12.54
N SER A 79 8.90 49.34 13.38
CA SER A 79 8.36 50.59 13.94
C SER A 79 9.19 50.99 15.16
N GLY A 80 10.41 51.44 14.88
CA GLY A 80 11.14 52.35 15.75
C GLY A 80 10.54 53.75 15.59
N SER A 81 9.57 54.09 16.44
CA SER A 81 9.24 55.42 16.98
C SER A 81 8.18 55.25 18.06
#